data_AF-A0A957LFS6-F1
#
_entry.id   AF-A0A957LFS6-F1
#
_cell.length_a   1.000
_cell.length_b   1.000
_cell.length_c   1.000
_cell.angle_alpha   90.00
_cell.angle_beta   90.00
_cell.angle_gamma   90.00
#
_symmetry.space_group_name_H-M   'P 1'
#
loop_
_entity.id
_entity.type
_entity.pdbx_description
1 polymer ?
#
loop_
_entity_poly.entity_id
_entity_poly.type
_entity_poly.pdbx_seq_one_letter_code
_entity_poly.pdbx_strand_id
1 'polypeptide(L)'
;MQITLQWLIGGTWHEKKVDVSRPITIGRLDKCHLTVADPTVSREHAQIYAAGGALHVRNLSKTNPIRFLDGNILEASEATQLFNESSFTLGKVKVRVLLIEFADQPALQIRCTSCQRVVEATLKDCPWCGASLAFAETFIQ
;
A
#
# COMPACT_ATOMS: atom_id res chain seq x y z
N MET A 1 4.95 -4.56 -4.92
CA MET A 1 4.47 -3.76 -3.76
C MET A 1 3.71 -4.70 -2.84
N GLN A 2 4.05 -4.73 -1.55
CA GLN A 2 3.35 -5.54 -0.54
C GLN A 2 2.56 -4.64 0.39
N ILE A 3 1.40 -5.13 0.84
CA ILE A 3 0.54 -4.45 1.80
C ILE A 3 0.05 -5.46 2.83
N THR A 4 -0.34 -4.96 4.00
CA THR A 4 -1.10 -5.75 4.99
C THR A 4 -2.55 -5.28 4.96
N LEU A 5 -3.47 -6.22 4.79
CA LEU A 5 -4.90 -5.98 4.95
C LEU A 5 -5.32 -6.48 6.33
N GLN A 6 -6.01 -5.65 7.08
CA GLN A 6 -6.62 -6.01 8.37
C GLN A 6 -8.13 -5.88 8.27
N TRP A 7 -8.88 -6.84 8.82
CA TRP A 7 -10.34 -6.80 8.79
C TRP A 7 -10.95 -7.47 10.02
N LEU A 8 -12.19 -7.09 10.34
CA LEU A 8 -12.93 -7.55 11.53
C LEU A 8 -14.15 -8.38 11.12
N ILE A 9 -14.22 -9.64 11.53
CA ILE A 9 -15.40 -10.52 11.34
C ILE A 9 -15.76 -11.16 12.67
N GLY A 10 -17.03 -11.14 13.05
CA GLY A 10 -17.52 -11.82 14.26
C GLY A 10 -16.80 -11.40 15.55
N GLY A 11 -16.31 -10.16 15.62
CA GLY A 11 -15.53 -9.65 16.75
C GLY A 11 -14.06 -10.07 16.77
N THR A 12 -13.59 -10.83 15.78
CA THR A 12 -12.20 -11.29 15.66
C THR A 12 -11.45 -10.49 14.59
N TRP A 13 -10.29 -9.95 14.97
CA TRP A 13 -9.39 -9.30 14.02
C TRP A 13 -8.60 -10.33 13.23
N HIS A 14 -8.54 -10.12 11.92
CA HIS A 14 -7.75 -10.90 11.00
C HIS A 14 -6.80 -9.98 10.24
N GLU A 15 -5.68 -10.54 9.81
CA GLU A 15 -4.75 -9.85 8.94
C GLU A 15 -4.14 -10.78 7.90
N LYS A 16 -3.73 -10.20 6.77
CA LYS A 16 -3.04 -10.91 5.70
C LYS A 16 -2.12 -9.97 4.95
N LYS A 17 -0.86 -10.39 4.82
CA LYS A 17 0.09 -9.78 3.89
C LYS A 17 -0.21 -10.26 2.48
N VAL A 18 -0.28 -9.33 1.54
CA VAL A 18 -0.57 -9.61 0.13
C VAL A 18 0.38 -8.84 -0.75
N ASP A 19 0.86 -9.51 -1.80
CA ASP A 19 1.63 -8.89 -2.86
C ASP A 19 0.65 -8.39 -3.94
N VAL A 20 0.70 -7.09 -4.22
CA VAL A 20 -0.14 -6.41 -5.21
C VAL A 20 0.63 -6.06 -6.49
N SER A 21 1.69 -6.81 -6.81
CA SER A 21 2.33 -6.81 -8.14
C SER A 21 1.37 -7.15 -9.27
N ARG A 22 0.28 -7.86 -8.93
CA ARG A 22 -0.87 -8.13 -9.79
C ARG A 22 -2.16 -7.79 -9.04
N PRO A 23 -3.23 -7.41 -9.75
CA PRO A 23 -4.51 -7.12 -9.12
C PRO A 23 -4.99 -8.29 -8.24
N ILE A 24 -5.37 -8.00 -7.01
CA ILE A 24 -5.95 -8.97 -6.09
C ILE A 24 -7.44 -8.72 -5.93
N THR A 25 -8.19 -9.78 -5.67
CA THR A 25 -9.64 -9.72 -5.45
C THR A 25 -9.98 -10.02 -4.00
N ILE A 26 -10.91 -9.24 -3.45
CA ILE A 26 -11.45 -9.39 -2.10
C ILE A 26 -12.94 -9.66 -2.22
N GLY A 27 -13.44 -10.69 -1.55
CA GLY A 27 -14.84 -11.06 -1.60
C GLY A 27 -15.16 -12.26 -0.74
N ARG A 28 -16.43 -12.64 -0.71
CA ARG A 28 -16.89 -13.78 0.09
C ARG A 28 -16.55 -15.14 -0.52
N LEU A 29 -16.30 -15.22 -1.83
CA LEU A 29 -15.93 -16.49 -2.44
C LEU A 29 -14.51 -16.91 -2.06
N ASP A 30 -14.33 -18.21 -1.94
CA ASP A 30 -13.04 -18.88 -1.73
C ASP A 30 -12.04 -18.66 -2.88
N LYS A 31 -12.54 -18.44 -4.11
CA LYS A 31 -11.70 -18.08 -5.27
C LYS A 31 -11.06 -16.69 -5.18
N CYS A 32 -11.48 -15.83 -4.24
CA CYS A 32 -10.87 -14.52 -4.05
C CYS A 32 -9.48 -14.65 -3.41
N HIS A 33 -8.56 -13.78 -3.79
CA HIS A 33 -7.22 -13.75 -3.17
C HIS A 33 -7.28 -13.51 -1.66
N LEU A 34 -8.24 -12.69 -1.23
CA LEU A 34 -8.63 -12.54 0.16
C LEU A 34 -10.12 -12.88 0.33
N THR A 35 -10.40 -13.99 1.00
CA THR A 35 -11.76 -14.39 1.35
C THR A 35 -12.19 -13.72 2.65
N VAL A 36 -13.29 -12.97 2.57
CA VAL A 36 -13.94 -12.32 3.72
C VAL A 36 -15.30 -13.00 3.91
N ALA A 37 -15.32 -14.02 4.77
CA ALA A 37 -16.46 -14.92 4.97
C ALA A 37 -17.59 -14.28 5.79
N ASP A 38 -18.19 -13.20 5.28
CA ASP A 38 -19.34 -12.52 5.87
C ASP A 38 -20.48 -12.38 4.84
N PRO A 39 -21.73 -12.74 5.17
CA PRO A 39 -22.84 -12.77 4.21
C PRO A 39 -23.16 -11.41 3.59
N THR A 40 -22.79 -10.30 4.23
CA THR A 40 -22.97 -8.94 3.70
C THR A 40 -21.93 -8.55 2.65
N VAL A 41 -20.85 -9.33 2.54
CA VAL A 41 -19.81 -9.15 1.52
C VAL A 41 -20.25 -9.84 0.22
N SER A 42 -20.19 -9.10 -0.88
CA SER A 42 -20.40 -9.62 -2.23
C SER A 42 -19.38 -10.72 -2.57
N ARG A 43 -19.80 -11.66 -3.44
CA ARG A 43 -18.98 -12.80 -3.87
C ARG A 43 -17.58 -12.38 -4.34
N GLU A 44 -17.55 -11.37 -5.20
CA GLU A 44 -16.37 -10.60 -5.61
C GLU A 44 -16.72 -9.14 -5.35
N HIS A 45 -16.13 -8.54 -4.32
CA HIS A 45 -16.57 -7.23 -3.82
C HIS A 45 -15.65 -6.11 -4.29
N ALA A 46 -14.35 -6.29 -4.09
CA ALA A 46 -13.36 -5.27 -4.39
C ALA A 46 -12.17 -5.86 -5.14
N GLN A 47 -11.54 -5.04 -5.95
CA GLN A 47 -10.23 -5.30 -6.51
C GLN A 47 -9.24 -4.27 -5.99
N ILE A 48 -8.09 -4.71 -5.50
CA ILE A 48 -6.98 -3.83 -5.15
C ILE A 48 -5.87 -4.04 -6.18
N TYR A 49 -5.33 -2.95 -6.72
CA TYR A 49 -4.29 -3.00 -7.74
C TYR A 49 -3.34 -1.80 -7.64
N ALA A 50 -2.10 -2.00 -8.07
CA ALA A 50 -1.13 -0.92 -8.25
C ALA A 50 -1.24 -0.36 -9.68
N ALA A 51 -1.30 0.97 -9.82
CA ALA A 51 -1.26 1.66 -11.11
C ALA A 51 -0.56 3.02 -10.94
N GLY A 52 0.33 3.39 -11.86
CA GLY A 52 1.02 4.68 -11.82
C GLY A 52 1.82 4.94 -10.53
N GLY A 53 2.34 3.89 -9.89
CA GLY A 53 3.06 4.00 -8.60
C GLY A 53 2.15 4.16 -7.37
N ALA A 54 0.83 4.19 -7.55
CA ALA A 54 -0.14 4.31 -6.46
C ALA A 54 -0.96 3.03 -6.29
N LEU A 55 -1.50 2.83 -5.09
CA LEU A 55 -2.46 1.78 -4.79
C LEU A 55 -3.88 2.27 -5.04
N HIS A 56 -4.73 1.44 -5.63
CA HIS A 56 -6.12 1.74 -5.87
C HIS A 56 -7.02 0.63 -5.37
N VAL A 57 -8.26 0.98 -5.03
CA VAL A 57 -9.36 0.03 -4.85
C VAL A 57 -10.47 0.34 -5.84
N ARG A 58 -11.00 -0.70 -6.48
CA ARG A 58 -12.19 -0.64 -7.33
C ARG A 58 -13.30 -1.48 -6.72
N ASN A 59 -14.52 -0.94 -6.75
CA ASN A 59 -15.70 -1.71 -6.41
C ASN A 59 -16.14 -2.60 -7.58
N LEU A 60 -16.16 -3.92 -7.39
CA LEU A 60 -16.66 -4.90 -8.35
C LEU A 60 -18.13 -5.26 -8.13
N SER A 61 -18.67 -4.93 -6.96
CA SER A 61 -20.01 -5.28 -6.54
C SER A 61 -21.03 -4.33 -7.16
N LYS A 62 -22.05 -4.91 -7.83
CA LYS A 62 -23.16 -4.16 -8.44
C LYS A 62 -24.24 -3.72 -7.44
N THR A 63 -24.26 -4.33 -6.25
CA THR A 63 -25.38 -4.19 -5.30
C THR A 63 -24.95 -3.56 -3.97
N ASN A 64 -23.67 -3.72 -3.60
CA ASN A 64 -23.11 -3.19 -2.37
C ASN A 64 -21.97 -2.23 -2.72
N PRO A 65 -22.02 -0.97 -2.28
CA PRO A 65 -20.93 -0.01 -2.48
C PRO A 65 -19.82 -0.22 -1.45
N ILE A 66 -18.64 0.32 -1.76
CA ILE A 66 -17.54 0.46 -0.80
C ILE A 66 -17.68 1.83 -0.13
N ARG A 67 -17.66 1.88 1.20
CA ARG A 67 -17.84 3.14 1.96
C ARG A 67 -16.59 3.45 2.77
N PHE A 68 -16.10 4.67 2.66
CA PHE A 68 -14.97 5.18 3.43
C PHE A 68 -15.45 5.99 4.64
N LEU A 69 -14.59 6.17 5.63
CA LEU A 69 -14.90 6.93 6.86
C LEU A 69 -15.05 8.43 6.61
N ASP A 70 -14.42 8.96 5.56
CA ASP A 70 -14.50 10.35 5.13
C ASP A 70 -15.81 10.69 4.38
N GLY A 71 -16.69 9.71 4.21
CA GLY A 71 -17.96 9.85 3.51
C GLY A 71 -17.89 9.52 2.01
N ASN A 72 -16.72 9.20 1.47
CA ASN A 72 -16.61 8.76 0.08
C ASN A 72 -17.27 7.39 -0.13
N ILE A 73 -18.01 7.25 -1.23
CA ILE A 73 -18.73 6.03 -1.60
C ILE A 73 -18.30 5.66 -3.01
N LEU A 74 -17.84 4.42 -3.21
CA LEU A 74 -17.57 3.88 -4.54
C LEU A 74 -18.74 3.00 -4.97
N GLU A 75 -19.48 3.47 -5.96
CA GLU A 75 -20.49 2.71 -6.65
C GLU A 75 -19.87 1.68 -7.60
N ALA A 76 -20.70 0.91 -8.29
CA ALA A 76 -20.23 -0.20 -9.13
C ALA A 76 -19.22 0.26 -10.19
N SER A 77 -18.08 -0.41 -10.26
CA SER A 77 -16.95 -0.14 -11.17
C SER A 77 -16.14 1.13 -10.88
N GLU A 78 -16.54 1.94 -9.90
CA GLU A 78 -15.77 3.11 -9.49
C GLU A 78 -14.51 2.69 -8.73
N ALA A 79 -13.48 3.53 -8.82
CA ALA A 79 -12.20 3.30 -8.18
C ALA A 79 -11.66 4.59 -7.57
N THR A 80 -10.93 4.46 -6.47
CA THR A 80 -10.19 5.56 -5.85
C THR A 80 -8.82 5.09 -5.40
N GLN A 81 -7.93 6.05 -5.17
CA GLN A 81 -6.62 5.81 -4.61
C GLN A 81 -6.72 5.44 -3.13
N LEU A 82 -5.91 4.46 -2.72
CA LEU A 82 -5.69 4.10 -1.33
C LEU A 82 -4.36 4.68 -0.85
N PHE A 83 -4.38 5.17 0.38
CA PHE A 83 -3.21 5.61 1.14
C PHE A 83 -2.92 4.64 2.28
N ASN A 84 -1.76 4.80 2.93
CA ASN A 84 -1.50 4.10 4.18
C ASN A 84 -2.63 4.39 5.17
N GLU A 85 -3.02 3.36 5.91
CA GLU A 85 -4.07 3.38 6.93
C GLU A 85 -5.51 3.59 6.41
N SER A 86 -5.70 3.62 5.08
CA SER A 86 -7.02 3.77 4.46
C SER A 86 -7.99 2.73 4.99
N SER A 87 -9.16 3.19 5.42
CA SER A 87 -10.20 2.37 6.04
C SER A 87 -11.52 2.50 5.27
N PHE A 88 -12.07 1.36 4.87
CA PHE A 88 -13.33 1.27 4.15
C PHE A 88 -14.14 0.05 4.58
N THR A 89 -15.38 -0.05 4.13
CA THR A 89 -16.24 -1.21 4.41
C THR A 89 -16.58 -2.00 3.15
N LEU A 90 -16.62 -3.32 3.31
CA LEU A 90 -17.22 -4.26 2.36
C LEU A 90 -18.45 -4.86 3.04
N GLY A 91 -19.64 -4.40 2.66
CA GLY A 91 -20.84 -4.69 3.46
C GLY A 91 -20.69 -4.12 4.87
N LYS A 92 -20.81 -4.98 5.90
CA LYS A 92 -20.60 -4.61 7.31
C LYS A 92 -19.16 -4.81 7.80
N VAL A 93 -18.27 -5.40 6.99
CA VAL A 93 -16.89 -5.69 7.39
C VAL A 93 -16.02 -4.47 7.16
N LYS A 94 -15.38 -3.97 8.23
CA LYS A 94 -14.36 -2.93 8.13
C LYS A 94 -13.04 -3.55 7.68
N VAL A 95 -12.43 -2.94 6.67
CA VAL A 95 -11.12 -3.29 6.14
C VAL A 95 -10.20 -2.08 6.28
N ARG A 96 -8.98 -2.31 6.72
CA ARG A 96 -7.90 -1.32 6.80
C ARG A 96 -6.72 -1.79 5.98
N VAL A 97 -6.11 -0.86 5.26
CA VAL A 97 -4.91 -1.08 4.45
C VAL A 97 -3.72 -0.49 5.18
N LEU A 98 -2.69 -1.29 5.41
CA LEU A 98 -1.39 -0.85 5.89
C LEU A 98 -0.41 -1.03 4.74
N LEU A 99 0.15 0.06 4.24
CA LEU A 99 1.24 -0.03 3.29
C LEU A 99 2.45 -0.55 4.04
N ILE A 100 3.08 -1.60 3.52
CA ILE A 100 4.42 -1.95 3.96
C ILE A 100 5.29 -0.93 3.23
N GLU A 101 5.77 0.08 3.96
CA GLU A 101 6.79 0.97 3.44
C GLU A 101 7.96 0.09 3.01
N PHE A 102 8.07 -0.14 1.70
CA PHE A 102 9.38 -0.36 1.14
C PHE A 102 10.05 0.99 1.30
N ALA A 103 11.15 1.01 2.05
CA ALA A 103 12.08 2.12 2.12
C ALA A 103 12.68 2.36 0.73
N ASP A 104 11.84 2.79 -0.20
CA ASP A 104 12.14 3.10 -1.60
C ASP A 104 11.73 4.55 -1.87
N GLN A 105 11.89 5.41 -0.85
CA GLN A 105 12.44 6.72 -1.16
C GLN A 105 13.89 6.44 -1.51
N PRO A 106 14.41 6.88 -2.68
CA PRO A 106 15.85 6.94 -2.83
C PRO A 106 16.33 7.82 -1.69
N ALA A 107 16.97 7.20 -0.68
CA ALA A 107 17.58 7.94 0.40
C ALA A 107 18.42 9.03 -0.26
N LEU A 108 18.16 10.30 0.09
CA LEU A 108 18.83 11.46 -0.52
C LEU A 108 20.30 11.08 -0.75
N GLN A 109 20.72 11.04 -2.01
CA GLN A 109 22.06 10.59 -2.34
C GLN A 109 22.97 11.80 -2.38
N ILE A 110 24.20 11.61 -1.93
CA ILE A 110 25.25 12.62 -1.98
C ILE A 110 26.49 12.04 -2.63
N ARG A 111 27.22 12.87 -3.36
CA ARG A 111 28.50 12.53 -3.97
C ARG A 111 29.63 12.98 -3.05
N CYS A 112 30.45 12.02 -2.60
CA CYS A 112 31.65 12.33 -1.84
C CYS A 112 32.61 13.16 -2.70
N THR A 113 32.99 14.35 -2.25
CA THR A 113 33.91 15.23 -3.01
C THR A 113 35.34 14.70 -3.06
N SER A 114 35.74 13.84 -2.12
CA SER A 114 37.06 13.21 -2.08
C SER A 114 37.20 12.05 -3.06
N CYS A 115 36.26 11.10 -3.07
CA CYS A 115 36.38 9.87 -3.88
C CYS A 115 35.33 9.72 -4.98
N GLN A 116 34.43 10.70 -5.13
CA GLN A 116 33.39 10.78 -6.17
C GLN A 116 32.33 9.68 -6.15
N ARG A 117 32.36 8.77 -5.15
CA ARG A 117 31.34 7.75 -4.94
C ARG A 117 30.06 8.36 -4.38
N VAL A 118 28.94 7.79 -4.80
CA VAL A 118 27.61 8.15 -4.32
C VAL A 118 27.26 7.30 -3.12
N VAL A 119 26.76 7.94 -2.06
CA VAL A 119 26.40 7.32 -0.78
C VAL A 119 25.11 7.95 -0.24
N GLU A 120 24.52 7.34 0.79
CA GLU A 120 23.34 7.91 1.48
C GLU A 120 23.71 9.17 2.27
N ALA A 121 22.87 10.21 2.20
CA ALA A 121 23.07 11.49 2.89
C ALA A 121 23.00 11.41 4.42
N THR A 122 22.58 10.28 4.97
CA THR A 122 22.54 10.02 6.42
C THR A 122 23.92 9.76 7.02
N LEU A 123 24.92 9.45 6.18
CA LEU A 123 26.28 9.15 6.62
C LEU A 123 27.07 10.43 6.94
N LYS A 124 27.80 10.43 8.07
CA LYS A 124 28.70 11.53 8.46
C LYS A 124 30.03 11.50 7.70
N ASP A 125 30.53 10.30 7.44
CA ASP A 125 31.81 10.04 6.79
C ASP A 125 31.65 9.02 5.67
N CYS A 126 32.44 9.16 4.61
CA CYS A 126 32.40 8.26 3.47
C CYS A 126 32.93 6.89 3.90
N PRO A 127 32.15 5.80 3.76
CA PRO A 127 32.57 4.46 4.18
C PRO A 127 33.72 3.90 3.36
N TRP A 128 34.05 4.56 2.24
CA TRP A 128 35.05 4.10 1.28
C TRP A 128 36.42 4.77 1.46
N CYS A 129 36.46 6.05 1.81
CA CYS A 129 37.71 6.80 1.93
C CYS A 129 37.87 7.51 3.29
N GLY A 130 36.86 7.47 4.16
CA GLY A 130 36.88 8.12 5.48
C GLY A 130 36.75 9.64 5.42
N ALA A 131 36.56 10.25 4.25
CA ALA A 131 36.37 11.69 4.14
C ALA A 131 35.01 12.11 4.73
N SER A 132 34.99 13.24 5.45
CA SER A 132 33.75 13.83 5.94
C SER A 132 32.79 14.16 4.80
N LEU A 133 31.51 13.84 5.00
CA LEU A 133 30.44 14.10 4.04
C LEU A 133 29.72 15.44 4.28
N ALA A 134 30.21 16.25 5.22
CA ALA A 134 29.65 17.59 5.50
C ALA A 134 29.68 18.54 4.28
N PHE A 135 30.58 18.29 3.32
CA PHE A 135 30.72 19.06 2.07
C PHE A 135 30.37 18.24 0.82
N ALA A 136 29.67 17.12 0.99
CA ALA A 136 29.23 16.31 -0.14
C ALA A 136 28.11 17.03 -0.91
N GLU A 137 28.08 16.83 -2.23
CA GLU A 137 27.11 17.49 -3.11
C GLU A 137 25.87 16.60 -3.28
N THR A 138 24.67 17.17 -3.26
CA THR A 138 23.44 16.43 -3.57
C THR A 138 23.57 15.78 -4.94
N PHE A 139 23.31 14.48 -4.99
CA PHE A 139 23.29 13.71 -6.22
C PHE A 139 21.84 13.46 -6.64
N ILE A 140 21.48 13.97 -7.82
CA ILE A 140 20.19 13.77 -8.47
C ILE A 140 20.47 12.91 -9.71
N GLN A 141 19.79 11.76 -9.84
CA GLN A 141 19.88 10.88 -11.01
C GLN A 141 19.10 11.44 -12.20
#